data_AF-A0A2G2LRV3-F1
#
_entry.id   AF-A0A2G2LRV3-F1
#
_cell.length_a   1.000
_cell.length_b   1.000
_cell.length_c   1.000
_cell.angle_alpha   90.00
_cell.angle_beta   90.00
_cell.angle_gamma   90.00
#
_symmetry.space_group_name_H-M   'P 1'
#
loop_
_entity.id
_entity.type
_entity.pdbx_description
1 polymer ?
#
loop_
_entity_poly.entity_id
_entity_poly.type
_entity_poly.pdbx_seq_one_letter_code
_entity_poly.pdbx_strand_id
1 'polypeptide(L)'
;MEAEKPCKDNISALAEWMKMSGKSNAWLAYMLDVSVSSIYSYMLRPGSDRHQIPYARTLLKIYILTGGRITPNDFYNLPTGDALIAATYKLGEAA
;
A
#
# COMPACT_ATOMS: atom_id res chain seq x y z
N MET A 1 -9.33 -31.41 -6.97
CA MET A 1 -9.59 -29.99 -6.68
C MET A 1 -8.27 -29.40 -6.25
N GLU A 2 -7.55 -28.83 -7.21
CA GLU A 2 -6.32 -28.09 -6.93
C GLU A 2 -6.69 -26.86 -6.11
N ALA A 3 -6.09 -26.71 -4.93
CA ALA A 3 -6.22 -25.50 -4.16
C ALA A 3 -5.69 -24.34 -5.02
N GLU A 4 -6.59 -23.41 -5.39
CA GLU A 4 -6.22 -22.11 -5.93
C GLU A 4 -5.10 -21.55 -5.06
N LYS A 5 -3.91 -21.45 -5.64
CA LYS A 5 -2.73 -20.88 -5.01
C LYS A 5 -3.05 -19.40 -4.80
N PRO A 6 -3.27 -18.89 -3.57
CA PRO A 6 -3.54 -17.47 -3.41
C PRO A 6 -2.33 -16.70 -3.94
N CYS A 7 -2.65 -15.76 -4.81
CA CYS A 7 -1.78 -15.02 -5.71
C CYS A 7 -0.48 -14.51 -5.07
N LYS A 8 0.56 -14.37 -5.89
CA LYS A 8 1.92 -13.92 -5.58
C LYS A 8 2.03 -12.50 -4.98
N ASP A 9 0.92 -11.83 -4.66
CA ASP A 9 0.80 -10.37 -4.72
C ASP A 9 0.22 -9.77 -3.42
N ASN A 10 0.95 -9.90 -2.31
CA ASN A 10 0.56 -9.36 -1.00
C ASN A 10 1.58 -8.36 -0.44
N ILE A 11 2.19 -7.56 -1.32
CA ILE A 11 3.23 -6.59 -0.96
C ILE A 11 2.67 -5.19 -1.27
N SER A 12 2.79 -4.23 -0.34
CA SER A 12 2.37 -2.84 -0.62
C SER A 12 3.25 -2.21 -1.70
N ALA A 13 2.74 -1.20 -2.40
CA ALA A 13 3.53 -0.44 -3.38
C ALA A 13 4.83 0.12 -2.77
N LEU A 14 4.80 0.51 -1.49
CA LEU A 14 5.99 0.94 -0.74
C LEU A 14 6.99 -0.19 -0.52
N ALA A 15 6.52 -1.38 -0.19
CA ALA A 15 7.39 -2.52 -0.01
C ALA A 15 8.02 -3.01 -1.32
N GLU A 16 7.29 -2.96 -2.42
CA GLU A 16 7.83 -3.27 -3.75
C GLU A 16 8.88 -2.24 -4.18
N TRP A 17 8.58 -0.96 -4.01
CA TRP A 17 9.53 0.11 -4.32
C TRP A 17 10.82 -0.01 -3.49
N MET A 18 10.70 -0.28 -2.19
CA MET A 18 11.85 -0.49 -1.31
C MET A 18 12.73 -1.64 -1.81
N LYS A 19 12.12 -2.78 -2.18
CA LYS A 19 12.84 -3.92 -2.74
C LYS A 19 13.59 -3.57 -4.03
N MET A 20 12.98 -2.81 -4.93
CA MET A 20 13.63 -2.37 -6.18
C MET A 20 14.75 -1.35 -5.94
N SER A 21 14.59 -0.48 -4.94
CA SER A 21 15.56 0.58 -4.64
C SER A 21 16.85 0.06 -3.99
N GLY A 22 16.83 -1.14 -3.42
CA GLY A 22 17.94 -1.70 -2.63
C GLY A 22 18.22 -0.95 -1.33
N LYS A 23 17.33 -0.05 -0.90
CA LYS A 23 17.48 0.73 0.33
C LYS A 23 17.00 -0.07 1.54
N SER A 24 17.55 0.27 2.72
CA SER A 24 17.15 -0.36 3.98
C SER A 24 15.98 0.38 4.64
N ASN A 25 15.23 -0.31 5.50
CA ASN A 25 14.15 0.31 6.27
C ASN A 25 14.68 1.41 7.21
N ALA A 26 15.90 1.25 7.73
CA ALA A 26 16.57 2.28 8.53
C ALA A 26 16.83 3.56 7.71
N TRP A 27 17.23 3.42 6.45
CA TRP A 27 17.39 4.55 5.55
C TRP A 27 16.07 5.27 5.31
N LEU A 28 14.99 4.54 5.03
CA LEU A 28 13.68 5.15 4.80
C LEU A 28 13.15 5.85 6.07
N ALA A 29 13.31 5.21 7.23
CA ALA A 29 12.94 5.78 8.53
C ALA A 29 13.65 7.12 8.77
N TYR A 30 14.96 7.18 8.51
CA TYR A 30 15.76 8.39 8.59
C TYR A 30 15.26 9.48 7.64
N MET A 31 15.04 9.15 6.36
CA MET A 31 14.57 10.13 5.36
C MET A 31 13.18 10.69 5.68
N LEU A 32 12.32 9.89 6.28
CA LEU A 32 10.96 10.28 6.63
C LEU A 32 10.86 10.96 8.00
N ASP A 33 11.92 10.90 8.82
CA ASP A 33 11.95 11.35 10.22
C ASP A 33 10.90 10.60 11.07
N VAL A 34 10.93 9.27 10.98
CA VAL A 34 10.01 8.37 11.72
C VAL A 34 10.78 7.17 12.28
N SER A 35 10.12 6.41 13.16
CA SER A 35 10.71 5.18 13.69
C SER A 35 10.75 4.07 12.63
N VAL A 36 11.72 3.16 12.73
CA VAL A 36 11.79 1.96 11.88
C VAL A 36 10.55 1.08 12.06
N SER A 37 9.96 1.05 13.26
CA SER A 37 8.70 0.33 13.51
C SER A 37 7.55 0.84 12.65
N SER A 38 7.44 2.17 12.51
CA SER A 38 6.43 2.80 11.65
C SER A 38 6.59 2.38 10.19
N ILE A 39 7.81 2.25 9.70
CA ILE A 39 8.09 1.79 8.32
C ILE A 39 7.53 0.39 8.08
N TYR A 40 7.73 -0.54 9.01
CA TYR A 40 7.16 -1.88 8.88
C TYR A 40 5.64 -1.82 8.74
N SER A 41 4.95 -1.01 9.55
CA SER A 41 3.49 -0.85 9.47
C SER A 41 3.02 -0.19 8.17
N TYR A 42 3.80 0.75 7.61
CA TYR A 42 3.48 1.43 6.34
C TYR A 42 3.68 0.52 5.12
N MET A 43 4.58 -0.45 5.24
CA MET A 43 4.89 -1.43 4.19
C MET A 43 3.89 -2.58 4.15
N LEU A 44 2.96 -2.67 5.11
CA LEU A 44 1.90 -3.67 5.10
C LEU A 44 0.84 -3.33 4.06
N ARG A 45 0.07 -4.35 3.67
CA ARG A 45 -1.03 -4.19 2.73
C ARG A 45 -2.15 -3.35 3.39
N PRO A 46 -2.74 -2.39 2.64
CA PRO A 46 -3.96 -1.72 3.09
C PRO A 46 -5.05 -2.75 3.44
N GLY A 47 -5.64 -2.62 4.62
CA GLY A 47 -6.63 -3.57 5.16
C GLY A 47 -6.06 -4.64 6.10
N SER A 48 -4.74 -4.70 6.32
CA SER A 48 -4.16 -5.48 7.42
C SER A 48 -4.41 -4.78 8.77
N ASP A 49 -4.68 -5.54 9.83
CA ASP A 49 -4.91 -5.01 11.19
C ASP A 49 -3.75 -4.17 11.75
N ARG A 50 -2.54 -4.40 11.24
CA ARG A 50 -1.31 -3.69 11.65
C ARG A 50 -0.90 -2.61 10.66
N HIS A 51 -1.62 -2.47 9.55
CA HIS A 51 -1.38 -1.42 8.57
C HIS A 51 -1.66 -0.06 9.21
N GLN A 52 -0.70 0.85 9.05
CA GLN A 52 -0.88 2.22 9.50
C GLN A 52 -0.80 3.14 8.29
N ILE A 53 -1.76 4.05 8.20
CA ILE A 53 -1.70 5.13 7.22
C ILE A 53 -0.76 6.20 7.77
N PRO A 54 0.30 6.59 7.06
CA PRO A 54 1.18 7.67 7.48
C PRO A 54 0.43 9.00 7.57
N TYR A 55 0.90 9.92 8.42
CA TYR A 55 0.38 11.29 8.45
C TYR A 55 0.58 12.00 7.11
N ALA A 56 -0.26 12.99 6.80
CA ALA A 56 -0.22 13.74 5.54
C ALA A 56 1.18 14.27 5.17
N ARG A 57 1.93 14.77 6.17
CA ARG A 57 3.32 15.21 5.98
C ARG A 57 4.24 14.07 5.53
N THR A 58 4.11 12.89 6.13
CA THR A 58 4.89 11.70 5.79
C THR A 58 4.51 11.16 4.41
N LEU A 59 3.22 11.15 4.07
CA LEU A 59 2.74 10.79 2.74
C LEU A 59 3.35 11.69 1.65
N LEU A 60 3.38 13.01 1.88
CA LEU A 60 4.02 13.95 0.95
C LEU A 60 5.52 13.67 0.80
N LYS A 61 6.23 13.41 1.91
CA LYS A 61 7.65 13.03 1.85
C LYS A 61 7.87 11.75 1.04
N ILE A 62 7.02 10.73 1.24
CA ILE A 62 7.09 9.47 0.48
C ILE A 62 6.87 9.72 -1.02
N TYR A 63 5.86 10.52 -1.37
CA TYR A 63 5.58 10.89 -2.76
C TYR A 63 6.79 11.56 -3.42
N ILE A 64 7.38 12.56 -2.77
CA ILE A 64 8.55 13.28 -3.29
C ILE A 64 9.76 12.32 -3.42
N LEU A 65 10.04 11.55 -2.37
CA LEU A 65 11.20 10.65 -2.31
C LEU A 65 11.14 9.51 -3.34
N THR A 66 9.93 9.10 -3.72
CA THR A 66 9.71 8.04 -4.71
C THR A 66 9.56 8.57 -6.14
N GLY A 67 9.64 9.90 -6.34
CA GLY A 67 9.42 10.53 -7.63
C GLY A 67 7.98 10.37 -8.14
N GLY A 68 7.01 10.33 -7.22
CA GLY A 68 5.58 10.17 -7.51
C GLY A 68 5.11 8.76 -7.84
N ARG A 69 5.99 7.75 -7.75
CA ARG A 69 5.63 6.34 -7.96
C ARG A 69 4.69 5.80 -6.89
N ILE A 70 4.78 6.34 -5.67
CA ILE A 70 3.88 6.02 -4.57
C ILE A 70 3.09 7.26 -4.25
N THR A 71 1.77 7.13 -4.40
CA THR A 71 0.79 8.15 -4.13
C THR A 71 0.15 7.94 -2.75
N PRO A 72 -0.47 8.97 -2.16
CA PRO A 72 -1.24 8.79 -0.93
C PRO A 72 -2.29 7.69 -1.02
N ASN A 73 -2.92 7.51 -2.18
CA ASN A 73 -3.98 6.53 -2.40
C ASN A 73 -3.51 5.08 -2.20
N ASP A 74 -2.21 4.79 -2.43
CA ASP A 74 -1.63 3.45 -2.26
C ASP A 74 -1.63 2.96 -0.81
N PHE A 75 -1.83 3.87 0.16
CA PHE A 75 -1.95 3.53 1.58
C PHE A 75 -3.39 3.26 2.02
N TYR A 76 -4.38 3.53 1.17
CA TYR A 76 -5.78 3.33 1.49
C TYR A 76 -6.28 2.05 0.81
N ASN A 77 -7.13 1.29 1.50
CA ASN A 77 -7.80 0.12 0.92
C ASN A 77 -9.03 0.56 0.11
N LEU A 78 -8.81 1.45 -0.86
CA LEU A 78 -9.89 1.89 -1.74
C LEU A 78 -10.14 0.80 -2.79
N PRO A 79 -11.40 0.44 -3.05
CA PRO A 79 -11.72 -0.50 -4.11
C PRO A 79 -11.25 0.06 -5.46
N THR A 80 -10.61 -0.79 -6.25
CA THR A 80 -10.16 -0.44 -7.60
C THR A 80 -11.37 -0.17 -8.51
N GLY A 81 -11.16 0.54 -9.63
CA GLY A 81 -12.22 0.81 -10.60
C GLY A 81 -12.98 -0.46 -11.03
N ASP A 82 -12.26 -1.56 -11.26
CA ASP A 82 -12.86 -2.85 -11.63
C ASP A 82 -13.70 -3.46 -10.49
N ALA A 83 -13.24 -3.34 -9.24
CA ALA A 83 -14.00 -3.81 -8.07
C ALA A 83 -15.26 -2.97 -7.85
N LEU A 84 -15.18 -1.66 -8.07
CA LEU A 84 -16.34 -0.77 -8.04
C LEU A 84 -17.33 -1.08 -9.17
N ILE A 85 -16.84 -1.32 -10.39
CA ILE A 85 -17.67 -1.71 -11.54
C ILE A 85 -18.38 -3.05 -11.25
N ALA A 86 -17.66 -4.06 -10.77
CA ALA A 86 -18.22 -5.36 -10.40
C ALA A 86 -19.25 -5.26 -9.25
N ALA A 87 -19.00 -4.40 -8.25
CA ALA A 87 -19.97 -4.13 -7.19
C ALA A 87 -21.23 -3.42 -7.71
N THR A 88 -21.07 -2.52 -8.69
CA THR A 88 -22.18 -1.81 -9.33
C THR A 88 -23.10 -2.76 -10.09
N TYR A 89 -22.53 -3.74 -10.82
CA TYR A 89 -23.33 -4.77 -11.51
C TYR A 89 -24.14 -5.64 -10.53
N LYS A 90 -23.57 -6.03 -9.39
CA LYS A 90 -24.28 -6.82 -8.36
C LYS A 90 -25.44 -6.06 -7.71
N LEU A 91 -25.34 -4.74 -7.59
CA LEU A 91 -26.43 -3.92 -7.05
C LEU A 91 -27.59 -3.76 -8.07
N GLY A 92 -27.28 -3.76 -9.37
CA GLY A 92 -28.29 -3.67 -10.43
C GLY A 92 -29.12 -4.94 -10.65
N GLU A 93 -28.60 -6.12 -10.26
CA GLU A 93 -29.34 -7.39 -10.33
C GLU A 93 -30.24 -7.63 -9.11
N ALA A 94 -30.04 -6.88 -8.01
CA ALA A 94 -30.81 -7.00 -6.77
C ALA A 94 -31.96 -5.98 -6.66
N ALA A 95 -32.11 -5.09 -7.65
CA ALA A 95 -33.15 -4.07 -7.75
C ALA A 95 -34.20 -4.45 -8.79
#